data_AF-A0A2L0EUC8-F1
#
_entry.id   AF-A0A2L0EUC8-F1
#
_cell.length_a   1.000
_cell.length_b   1.000
_cell.length_c   1.000
_cell.angle_alpha   90.00
_cell.angle_beta   90.00
_cell.angle_gamma   90.00
#
_symmetry.space_group_name_H-M   'P 1'
#
loop_
_entity.id
_entity.type
_entity.pdbx_description
1 polymer ?
#
loop_
_entity_poly.entity_id
_entity_poly.type
_entity_poly.pdbx_seq_one_letter_code
_entity_poly.pdbx_strand_id
1 'polypeptide(L)'
;MKHVFVETNFLIDLLRPFPSRDAEQLFARNNGVDLRLYIPWCSQSEAWRTLKDRIIGEDLGFTTAMMKFAVRRWVADRTLFDKQEVDKVHRLADADRATALTSLEQRLHDAVAKMERIDPSPAVIARTLQVFKIKSLKPFDEMVLGAVLSKATELYAANERDLHFCELDGDLASKHPPLVAEYLSCGLTVHQDFRVP
;
A
#
# COMPACT_ATOMS: atom_id res chain seq x y z
N MET A 1 3.01 15.17 16.66
CA MET A 1 2.78 14.97 15.21
C MET A 1 2.61 13.48 14.99
N LYS A 2 1.72 13.04 14.10
CA LYS A 2 1.51 11.61 13.86
C LYS A 2 2.55 11.07 12.88
N HIS A 3 3.18 9.97 13.23
CA HIS A 3 4.12 9.26 12.36
C HIS A 3 3.49 7.96 11.94
N VAL A 4 3.24 7.83 10.64
CA VAL A 4 2.50 6.68 10.09
C VAL A 4 3.39 5.93 9.13
N PHE A 5 3.68 4.68 9.45
CA PHE A 5 4.40 3.74 8.61
C PHE A 5 3.41 3.02 7.71
N VAL A 6 3.73 2.96 6.42
CA VAL A 6 2.95 2.27 5.40
C VAL A 6 3.87 1.37 4.58
N GLU A 7 3.29 0.33 3.99
CA GLU A 7 4.02 -0.66 3.19
C GLU A 7 3.49 -0.73 1.74
N THR A 8 3.87 -1.78 1.01
CA THR A 8 3.51 -2.02 -0.40
C THR A 8 2.02 -1.88 -0.65
N ASN A 9 1.20 -2.46 0.22
CA ASN A 9 -0.27 -2.48 0.07
C ASN A 9 -0.88 -1.09 0.06
N PHE A 10 -0.30 -0.13 0.80
CA PHE A 10 -0.75 1.26 0.76
C PHE A 10 -0.51 1.90 -0.62
N LEU A 11 0.68 1.73 -1.19
CA LEU A 11 0.99 2.23 -2.53
C LEU A 11 0.08 1.60 -3.58
N ILE A 12 -0.18 0.29 -3.45
CA ILE A 12 -1.10 -0.42 -4.33
C ILE A 12 -2.50 0.21 -4.25
N ASP A 13 -3.04 0.35 -3.04
CA ASP A 13 -4.38 0.89 -2.82
C ASP A 13 -4.52 2.37 -3.18
N LEU A 14 -3.43 3.13 -3.11
CA LEU A 14 -3.39 4.53 -3.51
C LEU A 14 -3.29 4.72 -5.03
N LEU A 15 -2.57 3.83 -5.72
CA LEU A 15 -2.17 4.05 -7.13
C LEU A 15 -2.96 3.23 -8.14
N ARG A 16 -3.67 2.18 -7.68
CA ARG A 16 -4.60 1.42 -8.54
C ARG A 16 -5.62 2.35 -9.21
N PRO A 17 -6.22 1.95 -10.37
CA PRO A 17 -7.17 2.80 -11.09
C PRO A 17 -8.38 3.25 -10.25
N PHE A 18 -8.82 2.41 -9.31
CA PHE A 18 -9.95 2.68 -8.43
C PHE A 18 -9.50 2.72 -6.97
N PRO A 19 -8.78 3.76 -6.53
CA PRO A 19 -8.08 3.77 -5.25
C PRO A 19 -8.99 3.57 -4.04
N SER A 20 -8.41 3.08 -2.94
CA SER A 20 -9.10 2.96 -1.66
C SER A 20 -9.30 4.35 -1.04
N ARG A 21 -10.53 4.68 -0.67
CA ARG A 21 -10.86 5.96 -0.02
C ARG A 21 -10.03 6.21 1.25
N ASP A 22 -9.77 5.16 2.02
CA ASP A 22 -9.02 5.27 3.27
C ASP A 22 -7.53 5.57 2.98
N ALA A 23 -6.97 4.98 1.92
CA ALA A 23 -5.60 5.28 1.48
C ALA A 23 -5.46 6.72 0.95
N GLU A 24 -6.43 7.19 0.14
CA GLU A 24 -6.45 8.57 -0.35
C GLU A 24 -6.55 9.58 0.78
N GLN A 25 -7.43 9.34 1.76
CA GLN A 25 -7.62 10.22 2.91
C GLN A 25 -6.36 10.29 3.78
N LEU A 26 -5.73 9.15 4.04
CA LEU A 26 -4.47 9.10 4.78
C LEU A 26 -3.36 9.85 4.02
N PHE A 27 -3.25 9.64 2.72
CA PHE A 27 -2.27 10.34 1.88
C PHE A 27 -2.50 11.85 1.82
N ALA A 28 -3.75 12.30 1.73
CA ALA A 28 -4.10 13.72 1.71
C ALA A 28 -3.74 14.44 3.02
N ARG A 29 -3.71 13.71 4.15
CA ARG A 29 -3.31 14.25 5.46
C ARG A 29 -1.80 14.38 5.63
N ASN A 30 -0.99 13.80 4.74
CA ASN A 30 0.47 13.85 4.79
C ASN A 30 1.00 15.24 4.42
N ASN A 31 0.93 16.15 5.39
CA ASN A 31 1.28 17.56 5.24
C ASN A 31 2.57 17.93 6.01
N GLY A 32 3.17 16.99 6.74
CA GLY A 32 4.40 17.20 7.50
C GLY A 32 4.23 18.04 8.77
N VAL A 33 3.00 18.44 9.11
CA VAL A 33 2.63 19.20 10.32
C VAL A 33 1.81 18.32 11.26
N ASP A 34 0.69 17.80 10.77
CA ASP A 34 -0.22 16.96 11.54
C ASP A 34 0.17 15.48 11.44
N LEU A 35 0.62 15.08 10.25
CA LEU A 35 0.93 13.71 9.91
C LEU A 35 2.10 13.65 8.93
N ARG A 36 2.99 12.69 9.17
CA ARG A 36 4.06 12.32 8.25
C ARG A 36 3.98 10.82 7.93
N LEU A 37 3.98 10.52 6.64
CA LEU A 37 4.04 9.15 6.14
C LEU A 37 5.48 8.69 5.95
N TYR A 38 5.73 7.44 6.31
CA TYR A 38 7.01 6.76 6.19
C TYR A 38 6.84 5.50 5.37
N ILE A 39 7.78 5.24 4.46
CA ILE A 39 7.73 4.04 3.62
C ILE A 39 9.09 3.34 3.53
N PRO A 40 9.18 2.03 3.79
CA PRO A 40 10.40 1.27 3.58
C PRO A 40 10.85 1.27 2.12
N TRP A 41 12.17 1.34 1.87
CA TRP A 41 12.75 1.29 0.52
C TRP A 41 12.28 0.08 -0.29
N CYS A 42 12.10 -1.07 0.36
CA CYS A 42 11.71 -2.32 -0.29
C CYS A 42 10.25 -2.28 -0.78
N SER A 43 9.38 -1.58 -0.07
CA SER A 43 7.97 -1.43 -0.44
C SER A 43 7.78 -0.64 -1.74
N GLN A 44 8.65 0.33 -2.03
CA GLN A 44 8.60 1.05 -3.31
C GLN A 44 8.88 0.12 -4.49
N SER A 45 9.98 -0.65 -4.42
CA SER A 45 10.37 -1.57 -5.48
C SER A 45 9.32 -2.68 -5.67
N GLU A 46 8.76 -3.18 -4.58
CA GLU A 46 7.72 -4.19 -4.62
C GLU A 46 6.41 -3.65 -5.22
N ALA A 47 6.02 -2.42 -4.87
CA ALA A 47 4.82 -1.79 -5.40
C ALA A 47 4.94 -1.54 -6.90
N TRP A 48 6.11 -1.07 -7.36
CA TRP A 48 6.39 -0.91 -8.79
C TRP A 48 6.18 -2.21 -9.57
N ARG A 49 6.83 -3.29 -9.12
CA ARG A 49 6.72 -4.62 -9.73
C ARG A 49 5.27 -5.11 -9.72
N THR A 50 4.60 -5.02 -8.57
CA THR A 50 3.25 -5.56 -8.39
C THR A 50 2.21 -4.80 -9.21
N LEU A 51 2.28 -3.46 -9.24
CA LEU A 51 1.36 -2.63 -10.02
C LEU A 51 1.56 -2.84 -11.52
N LYS A 52 2.82 -2.85 -11.98
CA LYS A 52 3.16 -3.02 -13.39
C LYS A 52 2.82 -4.41 -13.91
N ASP A 53 3.26 -5.45 -13.20
CA ASP A 53 3.25 -6.82 -13.72
C ASP A 53 1.94 -7.55 -13.44
N ARG A 54 1.19 -7.14 -12.41
CA ARG A 54 0.02 -7.88 -11.93
C ARG A 54 -1.25 -7.04 -11.88
N ILE A 55 -1.30 -6.00 -11.06
CA ILE A 55 -2.57 -5.37 -10.68
C ILE A 55 -3.18 -4.57 -11.83
N ILE A 56 -2.40 -3.78 -12.56
CA ILE A 56 -2.96 -3.08 -13.72
C ILE A 56 -3.35 -4.07 -14.82
N GLY A 57 -2.72 -5.24 -14.90
CA GLY A 57 -3.18 -6.33 -15.76
C GLY A 57 -4.50 -6.96 -15.29
N GLU A 58 -4.61 -7.29 -14.00
CA GLU A 58 -5.74 -8.01 -13.38
C GLU A 58 -6.98 -7.13 -13.18
N ASP A 59 -6.86 -5.93 -12.60
CA ASP A 59 -7.98 -5.00 -12.36
C ASP A 59 -8.66 -4.58 -13.68
N LEU A 60 -7.91 -4.57 -14.78
CA LEU A 60 -8.43 -4.27 -16.10
C LEU A 60 -8.82 -5.54 -16.88
N GLY A 61 -8.31 -6.69 -16.47
CA GLY A 61 -8.91 -7.98 -16.76
C GLY A 61 -10.34 -8.08 -16.19
N PHE A 62 -10.59 -7.53 -15.01
CA PHE A 62 -11.92 -7.45 -14.41
C PHE A 62 -12.87 -6.56 -15.21
N THR A 63 -12.45 -5.37 -15.66
CA THR A 63 -13.29 -4.53 -16.55
C THR A 63 -13.60 -5.26 -17.87
N THR A 64 -12.63 -5.98 -18.44
CA THR A 64 -12.81 -6.83 -19.61
C THR A 64 -13.81 -7.97 -19.35
N ALA A 65 -13.75 -8.62 -18.17
CA ALA A 65 -14.64 -9.70 -17.78
C ALA A 65 -16.08 -9.21 -17.51
N MET A 66 -16.22 -8.08 -16.81
CA MET A 66 -17.48 -7.37 -16.61
C MET A 66 -18.13 -7.03 -17.96
N MET A 67 -17.33 -6.62 -18.94
CA MET A 67 -17.81 -6.32 -20.28
C MET A 67 -18.25 -7.56 -21.06
N LYS A 68 -17.49 -8.65 -20.99
CA LYS A 68 -17.92 -9.94 -21.56
C LYS A 68 -19.24 -10.42 -20.92
N PHE A 69 -19.40 -10.22 -19.62
CA PHE A 69 -20.64 -10.54 -18.92
C PHE A 69 -21.80 -9.63 -19.37
N ALA A 70 -21.61 -8.31 -19.40
CA ALA A 70 -22.62 -7.34 -19.83
C ALA A 70 -23.08 -7.58 -21.27
N VAL A 71 -22.14 -7.83 -22.20
CA VAL A 71 -22.45 -8.17 -23.59
C VAL A 71 -23.21 -9.49 -23.69
N ARG A 72 -22.79 -10.55 -22.98
CA ARG A 72 -23.54 -11.82 -22.95
C ARG A 72 -24.95 -11.62 -22.41
N ARG A 73 -25.12 -10.78 -21.39
CA ARG A 73 -26.42 -10.55 -20.79
C ARG A 73 -27.33 -9.69 -21.67
N TRP A 74 -26.77 -8.72 -22.39
CA TRP A 74 -27.45 -7.97 -23.44
C TRP A 74 -27.90 -8.85 -24.62
N VAL A 75 -27.06 -9.80 -25.05
CA VAL A 75 -27.43 -10.75 -26.12
C VAL A 75 -28.59 -11.65 -25.66
N ALA A 76 -28.58 -12.06 -24.39
CA ALA A 76 -29.62 -12.90 -23.80
C ALA A 76 -30.94 -12.12 -23.53
N ASP A 77 -30.83 -10.84 -23.19
CA ASP A 77 -31.97 -9.95 -22.94
C ASP A 77 -31.60 -8.51 -23.28
N ARG A 78 -32.08 -8.06 -24.45
CA ARG A 78 -31.78 -6.75 -25.03
C ARG A 78 -32.42 -5.57 -24.31
N THR A 79 -33.22 -5.84 -23.26
CA THR A 79 -33.94 -4.81 -22.50
C THR A 79 -33.22 -4.41 -21.21
N LEU A 80 -32.27 -5.22 -20.73
CA LEU A 80 -31.59 -4.99 -19.45
C LEU A 80 -30.45 -3.96 -19.50
N PHE A 81 -29.83 -3.77 -20.66
CA PHE A 81 -28.70 -2.84 -20.83
C PHE A 81 -28.77 -2.14 -22.19
N ASP A 82 -28.36 -0.87 -22.24
CA ASP A 82 -28.05 -0.22 -23.51
C ASP A 82 -26.63 -0.61 -23.94
N LYS A 83 -26.50 -1.24 -25.11
CA LYS A 83 -25.22 -1.63 -25.69
C LYS A 83 -24.28 -0.42 -25.86
N GLN A 84 -24.81 0.75 -26.23
CA GLN A 84 -23.99 1.94 -26.46
C GLN A 84 -23.34 2.44 -25.17
N GLU A 85 -24.08 2.41 -24.06
CA GLU A 85 -23.55 2.78 -22.74
C GLU A 85 -22.51 1.76 -22.24
N VAL A 86 -22.75 0.48 -22.46
CA VAL A 86 -21.78 -0.59 -22.16
C VAL A 86 -20.47 -0.42 -22.95
N ASP A 87 -20.57 -0.17 -24.27
CA ASP A 87 -19.40 0.10 -25.14
C ASP A 87 -18.66 1.41 -24.76
N LYS A 88 -19.37 2.39 -24.22
CA LYS A 88 -18.79 3.65 -23.73
C LYS A 88 -18.01 3.43 -22.43
N VAL A 89 -18.56 2.70 -21.46
CA VAL A 89 -17.88 2.36 -20.21
C VAL A 89 -16.59 1.57 -20.47
N HIS A 90 -16.62 0.63 -21.42
CA HIS A 90 -15.41 -0.11 -21.81
C HIS A 90 -14.32 0.78 -22.39
N ARG A 91 -14.68 1.69 -23.31
CA ARG A 91 -13.72 2.62 -23.91
C ARG A 91 -13.10 3.55 -22.86
N LEU A 92 -13.89 4.00 -21.89
CA LEU A 92 -13.38 4.79 -20.76
C LEU A 92 -12.41 3.97 -19.91
N ALA A 93 -12.75 2.73 -19.56
CA ALA A 93 -11.86 1.85 -18.79
C ALA A 93 -10.55 1.52 -19.54
N ASP A 94 -10.60 1.32 -20.85
CA ASP A 94 -9.42 1.09 -21.69
C ASP A 94 -8.51 2.33 -21.79
N ALA A 95 -9.10 3.52 -21.90
CA ALA A 95 -8.35 4.77 -21.89
C ALA A 95 -7.67 4.99 -20.52
N ASP A 96 -8.41 4.81 -19.43
CA ASP A 96 -7.88 4.91 -18.07
C ASP A 96 -6.75 3.90 -17.83
N ARG A 97 -6.84 2.68 -18.39
CA ARG A 97 -5.74 1.71 -18.39
C ARG A 97 -4.49 2.24 -19.06
N ALA A 98 -4.61 2.71 -20.30
CA ALA A 98 -3.46 3.18 -21.07
C ALA A 98 -2.79 4.36 -20.34
N THR A 99 -3.58 5.28 -19.79
CA THR A 99 -3.09 6.40 -18.98
C THR A 99 -2.45 5.92 -17.68
N ALA A 100 -3.06 4.96 -16.96
CA ALA A 100 -2.50 4.42 -15.73
C ALA A 100 -1.14 3.73 -15.97
N LEU A 101 -1.01 2.91 -17.01
CA LEU A 101 0.25 2.25 -17.36
C LEU A 101 1.35 3.25 -17.75
N THR A 102 1.01 4.23 -18.58
CA THR A 102 1.99 5.20 -19.08
C THR A 102 2.44 6.20 -18.01
N SER A 103 1.59 6.48 -17.03
CA SER A 103 1.90 7.40 -15.93
C SER A 103 2.28 6.72 -14.61
N LEU A 104 2.22 5.38 -14.52
CA LEU A 104 2.44 4.66 -13.26
C LEU A 104 3.78 5.02 -12.61
N GLU A 105 4.85 5.05 -13.40
CA GLU A 105 6.20 5.29 -12.89
C GLU A 105 6.29 6.65 -12.22
N GLN A 106 5.79 7.65 -12.93
CA GLN A 106 5.76 9.01 -12.43
C GLN A 106 4.86 9.14 -11.21
N ARG A 107 3.65 8.54 -11.24
CA ARG A 107 2.72 8.58 -10.10
C ARG A 107 3.29 7.91 -8.86
N LEU A 108 3.97 6.78 -9.02
CA LEU A 108 4.66 6.09 -7.92
C LEU A 108 5.80 6.96 -7.38
N HIS A 109 6.62 7.50 -8.26
CA HIS A 109 7.70 8.40 -7.88
C HIS A 109 7.18 9.62 -7.12
N ASP A 110 6.13 10.28 -7.63
CA ASP A 110 5.51 11.45 -7.01
C ASP A 110 4.88 11.14 -5.66
N ALA A 111 4.26 9.96 -5.51
CA ALA A 111 3.72 9.50 -4.25
C ALA A 111 4.84 9.30 -3.21
N VAL A 112 5.89 8.56 -3.58
CA VAL A 112 7.04 8.29 -2.70
C VAL A 112 7.79 9.57 -2.35
N ALA A 113 7.94 10.51 -3.29
CA ALA A 113 8.61 11.79 -3.04
C ALA A 113 7.90 12.65 -1.98
N LYS A 114 6.61 12.43 -1.72
CA LYS A 114 5.85 13.09 -0.66
C LYS A 114 5.98 12.39 0.69
N MET A 115 6.54 11.18 0.74
CA MET A 115 6.70 10.39 1.96
C MET A 115 8.16 10.40 2.41
N GLU A 116 8.40 10.17 3.70
CA GLU A 116 9.74 9.95 4.22
C GLU A 116 10.16 8.51 3.95
N ARG A 117 11.03 8.32 2.95
CA ARG A 117 11.57 7.00 2.64
C ARG A 117 12.57 6.57 3.72
N ILE A 118 12.39 5.35 4.23
CA ILE A 118 13.34 4.69 5.13
C ILE A 118 14.31 3.89 4.27
N ASP A 119 15.58 4.29 4.23
CA ASP A 119 16.63 3.61 3.47
C ASP A 119 17.30 2.47 4.27
N PRO A 120 17.96 1.51 3.58
CA PRO A 120 18.64 0.39 4.21
C PRO A 120 19.95 0.82 4.91
N SER A 121 19.83 1.59 5.99
CA SER A 121 20.96 2.00 6.82
C SER A 121 21.54 0.82 7.61
N PRO A 122 22.77 0.95 8.17
CA PRO A 122 23.34 -0.09 9.04
C PRO A 122 22.44 -0.47 10.21
N ALA A 123 21.72 0.50 10.80
CA ALA A 123 20.78 0.27 11.88
C ALA A 123 19.58 -0.57 11.42
N VAL A 124 19.02 -0.21 10.26
CA VAL A 124 17.94 -0.96 9.60
C VAL A 124 18.37 -2.39 9.31
N ILE A 125 19.53 -2.59 8.70
CA ILE A 125 20.06 -3.93 8.40
C ILE A 125 20.25 -4.75 9.68
N ALA A 126 20.86 -4.16 10.71
CA ALA A 126 21.06 -4.84 11.99
C ALA A 126 19.73 -5.25 12.64
N ARG A 127 18.72 -4.37 12.56
CA ARG A 127 17.37 -4.65 13.07
C ARG A 127 16.69 -5.74 12.27
N THR A 128 16.76 -5.71 10.93
CA THR A 128 16.26 -6.78 10.08
C THR A 128 16.86 -8.12 10.49
N LEU A 129 18.19 -8.21 10.69
CA LEU A 129 18.88 -9.43 11.13
C LEU A 129 18.44 -9.94 12.52
N GLN A 130 17.92 -9.06 13.39
CA GLN A 130 17.29 -9.47 14.64
C GLN A 130 15.90 -10.06 14.40
N VAL A 131 15.11 -9.41 13.53
CA VAL A 131 13.77 -9.88 13.13
C VAL A 131 13.82 -11.22 12.40
N PHE A 132 14.85 -11.47 11.59
CA PHE A 132 15.12 -12.76 10.91
C PHE A 132 15.11 -13.99 11.84
N LYS A 133 15.28 -13.80 13.15
CA LYS A 133 15.19 -14.89 14.13
C LYS A 133 13.75 -15.38 14.32
N ILE A 134 12.77 -14.60 13.89
CA ILE A 134 11.34 -14.90 13.93
C ILE A 134 11.00 -15.73 12.69
N LYS A 135 11.19 -17.05 12.80
CA LYS A 135 11.08 -18.02 11.68
C LYS A 135 9.72 -18.07 10.96
N SER A 136 8.70 -17.37 11.44
CA SER A 136 7.37 -17.35 10.82
C SER A 136 7.19 -16.30 9.75
N LEU A 137 8.12 -15.34 9.62
CA LEU A 137 8.02 -14.24 8.67
C LEU A 137 8.68 -14.57 7.33
N LYS A 138 8.15 -14.01 6.25
CA LYS A 138 8.79 -14.11 4.93
C LYS A 138 9.94 -13.09 4.86
N PRO A 139 10.96 -13.33 4.03
CA PRO A 139 12.10 -12.40 3.87
C PRO A 139 11.72 -10.94 3.58
N PHE A 140 10.64 -10.72 2.83
CA PHE A 140 10.16 -9.38 2.54
C PHE A 140 9.59 -8.68 3.79
N ASP A 141 8.75 -9.40 4.54
CA ASP A 141 8.11 -8.90 5.76
C ASP A 141 9.15 -8.58 6.84
N GLU A 142 10.22 -9.37 6.91
CA GLU A 142 11.38 -9.11 7.79
C GLU A 142 12.08 -7.80 7.42
N MET A 143 12.24 -7.51 6.12
CA MET A 143 12.82 -6.25 5.64
C MET A 143 11.93 -5.04 5.96
N VAL A 144 10.62 -5.16 5.71
CA VAL A 144 9.63 -4.12 6.07
C VAL A 144 9.68 -3.83 7.56
N LEU A 145 9.60 -4.87 8.39
CA LEU A 145 9.65 -4.72 9.85
C LEU A 145 10.98 -4.16 10.35
N GLY A 146 12.10 -4.59 9.81
CA GLY A 146 13.40 -4.05 10.19
C GLY A 146 13.51 -2.55 9.93
N ALA A 147 12.92 -2.07 8.83
CA ALA A 147 12.81 -0.65 8.50
C ALA A 147 11.92 0.10 9.50
N VAL A 148 10.69 -0.39 9.67
CA VAL A 148 9.66 0.23 10.52
C VAL A 148 10.12 0.28 11.97
N LEU A 149 10.57 -0.83 12.54
CA LEU A 149 11.03 -0.91 13.92
C LEU A 149 12.25 -0.02 14.16
N SER A 150 13.19 0.05 13.21
CA SER A 150 14.35 0.94 13.32
C SER A 150 13.93 2.40 13.41
N LYS A 151 13.09 2.85 12.46
CA LYS A 151 12.67 4.24 12.42
C LYS A 151 11.73 4.60 13.56
N ALA A 152 10.84 3.69 13.96
CA ALA A 152 9.99 3.86 15.14
C ALA A 152 10.84 4.00 16.41
N THR A 153 11.90 3.19 16.56
CA THR A 153 12.82 3.29 17.71
C THR A 153 13.55 4.63 17.74
N GLU A 154 14.00 5.13 16.59
CA GLU A 154 14.63 6.46 16.44
C GLU A 154 13.67 7.58 16.88
N LEU A 155 12.45 7.59 16.35
CA LEU A 155 11.43 8.57 16.69
C LEU A 155 11.03 8.49 18.17
N TYR A 156 10.91 7.27 18.71
CA TYR A 156 10.61 7.05 20.12
C TYR A 156 11.74 7.57 21.02
N ALA A 157 13.00 7.38 20.65
CA ALA A 157 14.13 7.97 21.36
C ALA A 157 14.12 9.52 21.30
N ALA A 158 13.61 10.10 20.21
CA ALA A 158 13.40 11.53 20.05
C ALA A 158 12.14 12.08 20.76
N ASN A 159 11.49 11.27 21.59
CA ASN A 159 10.28 11.60 22.35
C ASN A 159 8.99 11.76 21.50
N GLU A 160 8.98 11.26 20.26
CA GLU A 160 7.76 11.11 19.48
C GLU A 160 6.98 9.88 19.96
N ARG A 161 5.65 10.00 20.11
CA ARG A 161 4.81 8.98 20.74
C ARG A 161 3.62 8.53 19.91
N ASP A 162 3.14 9.36 19.00
CA ASP A 162 2.04 9.03 18.09
C ASP A 162 2.56 8.24 16.88
N LEU A 163 2.96 6.99 17.11
CA LEU A 163 3.57 6.11 16.11
C LEU A 163 2.58 5.03 15.69
N HIS A 164 2.30 4.94 14.39
CA HIS A 164 1.28 4.05 13.83
C HIS A 164 1.84 3.26 12.65
N PHE A 165 1.55 1.97 12.55
CA PHE A 165 1.89 1.14 11.39
C PHE A 165 0.63 0.54 10.77
N CYS A 166 0.39 0.80 9.49
CA CYS A 166 -0.73 0.24 8.74
C CYS A 166 -0.27 -1.02 8.00
N GLU A 167 -0.74 -2.19 8.42
CA GLU A 167 -0.44 -3.48 7.80
C GLU A 167 -1.73 -4.24 7.46
N LEU A 168 -1.94 -4.51 6.18
CA LEU A 168 -3.23 -5.00 5.69
C LEU A 168 -3.33 -6.52 5.63
N ASP A 169 -2.21 -7.21 5.45
CA ASP A 169 -2.20 -8.66 5.20
C ASP A 169 -2.40 -9.49 6.48
N GLY A 170 -2.22 -8.85 7.65
CA GLY A 170 -2.35 -9.48 8.96
C GLY A 170 -1.17 -10.38 9.35
N ASP A 171 -0.19 -10.54 8.46
CA ASP A 171 1.03 -11.33 8.67
C ASP A 171 1.91 -10.65 9.75
N LEU A 172 1.85 -9.32 9.84
CA LEU A 172 2.57 -8.53 10.85
C LEU A 172 1.69 -8.05 12.01
N ALA A 173 0.37 -8.21 11.90
CA ALA A 173 -0.56 -7.80 12.94
C ALA A 173 -0.63 -8.79 14.12
N SER A 174 -0.23 -8.30 15.30
CA SER A 174 -0.69 -8.66 16.67
C SER A 174 -0.74 -10.12 17.15
N LYS A 175 -0.53 -11.14 16.30
CA LYS A 175 -0.68 -12.57 16.66
C LYS A 175 0.64 -13.31 16.91
N HIS A 176 1.76 -12.64 16.73
CA HIS A 176 3.09 -13.17 17.05
C HIS A 176 3.61 -12.50 18.32
N PRO A 177 3.65 -13.20 19.48
CA PRO A 177 4.09 -12.61 20.74
C PRO A 177 5.46 -11.89 20.69
N PRO A 178 6.47 -12.40 19.95
CA PRO A 178 7.73 -11.68 19.78
C PRO A 178 7.58 -10.32 19.08
N LEU A 179 6.69 -10.22 18.08
CA LEU A 179 6.45 -8.96 17.36
C LEU A 179 5.71 -7.94 18.22
N VAL A 180 4.74 -8.39 19.00
CA VAL A 180 4.01 -7.50 19.93
C VAL A 180 4.97 -6.86 20.93
N ALA A 181 5.92 -7.61 21.46
CA ALA A 181 6.94 -7.06 22.36
C ALA A 181 7.80 -5.99 21.68
N GLU A 182 8.21 -6.22 20.41
CA GLU A 182 8.96 -5.23 19.64
C GLU A 182 8.14 -3.96 19.39
N TYR A 183 6.86 -4.07 19.02
CA TYR A 183 5.99 -2.91 18.81
C TYR A 183 5.80 -2.08 20.08
N LEU A 184 5.54 -2.75 21.21
CA LEU A 184 5.39 -2.08 22.50
C LEU A 184 6.68 -1.39 22.94
N SER A 185 7.84 -2.00 22.67
CA SER A 185 9.14 -1.44 23.05
C SER A 185 9.44 -0.08 22.40
N CYS A 186 8.88 0.17 21.21
CA CYS A 186 9.02 1.42 20.48
C CYS A 186 7.73 2.24 20.41
N GLY A 187 6.70 1.92 21.21
CA GLY A 187 5.44 2.66 21.25
C GLY A 187 4.61 2.60 19.97
N LEU A 188 4.82 1.59 19.12
CA LEU A 188 4.18 1.47 17.82
C LEU A 188 2.79 0.84 17.94
N THR A 189 1.77 1.51 17.42
CA THR A 189 0.40 0.98 17.32
C THR A 189 0.16 0.42 15.92
N VAL A 190 -0.21 -0.86 15.80
CA VAL A 190 -0.47 -1.51 14.51
C VAL A 190 -1.96 -1.47 14.17
N HIS A 191 -2.28 -1.11 12.92
CA HIS A 191 -3.62 -0.99 12.36
C HIS A 191 -3.76 -1.96 11.19
N GLN A 192 -4.92 -2.61 11.08
CA GLN A 192 -5.26 -3.49 9.96
C GLN A 192 -6.02 -2.76 8.84
N ASP A 193 -5.97 -1.44 8.85
CA ASP A 193 -6.56 -0.54 7.87
C ASP A 193 -5.72 0.75 7.79
N PHE A 194 -6.16 1.70 6.98
CA PHE A 194 -5.52 3.03 6.85
C PHE A 194 -6.14 4.09 7.76
N ARG A 195 -6.94 3.70 8.75
CA ARG A 195 -7.71 4.64 9.60
C ARG A 195 -6.92 4.99 10.86
N VAL A 196 -5.92 5.86 10.66
CA VAL A 196 -5.18 6.46 11.77
C VAL A 196 -5.99 7.63 12.36
N PRO A 197 -6.17 7.71 13.69
CA PRO A 197 -6.90 8.80 14.35
C PRO A 197 -6.27 10.19 14.14
#